data_AF-A0A1A2M6H6-F1
#
_entry.id   AF-A0A1A2M6H6-F1
#
_cell.length_a   1.000
_cell.length_b   1.000
_cell.length_c   1.000
_cell.angle_alpha   90.00
_cell.angle_beta   90.00
_cell.angle_gamma   90.00
#
_symmetry.space_group_name_H-M   'P 1'
#
loop_
_entity.id
_entity.type
_entity.pdbx_description
1 polymer ?
#
loop_
_entity_poly.entity_id
_entity_poly.type
_entity_poly.pdbx_seq_one_letter_code
_entity_poly.pdbx_strand_id
1 'polypeptide(L)'
;MKAQRTSVAAKGFAVAAMVGLGVVTAPSAAAADLVGPGCSDYAAAHPNGPASVEGMSQVPVAVAASNNPALSTLTSALSGKLNPNVNLVDTLNNGQYTVFAPTDAAFGKLPAQTIDQLKTDSNLLTSILTYHVVPGQLSPARVAGSHKTVQGANVTVTGQGNGLKVNNAGLVCGGVPTANATVYMIDTVLMPPA
;
A
#
# COMPACT_ATOMS: atom_id res chain seq x y z
N MET A 1 -29.56 36.06 70.04
CA MET A 1 -29.65 36.75 68.74
C MET A 1 -29.10 35.82 67.66
N LYS A 2 -29.89 35.57 66.61
CA LYS A 2 -29.57 35.20 65.21
C LYS A 2 -28.55 34.04 65.00
N ALA A 3 -29.02 32.90 64.45
CA ALA A 3 -29.00 32.54 63.01
C ALA A 3 -27.65 31.88 62.64
N GLN A 4 -27.47 30.82 61.85
CA GLN A 4 -28.23 30.03 60.87
C GLN A 4 -27.48 28.67 60.79
N ARG A 5 -28.16 27.51 60.82
CA ARG A 5 -28.58 26.70 59.66
C ARG A 5 -27.49 26.39 58.62
N THR A 6 -26.93 25.18 58.68
CA THR A 6 -26.88 24.28 57.51
C THR A 6 -26.81 22.80 57.96
N SER A 7 -27.92 22.10 57.77
CA SER A 7 -28.02 20.64 57.62
C SER A 7 -27.31 20.24 56.30
N VAL A 8 -26.85 19.01 56.01
CA VAL A 8 -27.52 17.70 56.03
C VAL A 8 -26.45 16.60 55.92
N ALA A 9 -26.69 15.51 56.62
CA ALA A 9 -25.96 14.24 56.60
C ALA A 9 -26.24 13.39 55.34
N ALA A 10 -25.34 12.49 54.96
CA ALA A 10 -25.60 11.03 54.93
C ALA A 10 -24.61 10.24 54.04
N LYS A 11 -23.92 9.29 54.68
CA LYS A 11 -23.70 7.87 54.33
C LYS A 11 -23.68 7.46 52.83
N GLY A 12 -22.60 6.76 52.45
CA GLY A 12 -22.59 5.82 51.32
C GLY A 12 -21.25 5.09 51.17
N PHE A 13 -21.25 3.79 51.46
CA PHE A 13 -20.18 2.82 51.16
C PHE A 13 -20.07 2.57 49.64
N ALA A 14 -18.86 2.24 49.14
CA ALA A 14 -18.52 1.12 48.23
C ALA A 14 -17.52 1.46 47.09
N VAL A 15 -16.39 0.73 47.11
CA VAL A 15 -15.63 0.06 46.04
C VAL A 15 -15.77 0.55 44.59
N ALA A 16 -14.66 0.89 43.91
CA ALA A 16 -14.19 0.19 42.69
C ALA A 16 -13.12 0.95 41.87
N ALA A 17 -12.22 0.13 41.31
CA ALA A 17 -11.57 0.23 40.00
C ALA A 17 -10.41 1.24 39.78
N MET A 18 -9.23 0.64 39.66
CA MET A 18 -8.04 1.15 38.99
C MET A 18 -8.40 1.54 37.54
N VAL A 19 -8.42 2.84 37.24
CA VAL A 19 -8.46 3.32 35.85
C VAL A 19 -7.02 3.37 35.36
N GLY A 20 -6.58 2.28 34.72
CA GLY A 20 -5.39 2.29 33.89
C GLY A 20 -5.61 3.26 32.73
N LEU A 21 -4.72 4.23 32.57
CA LEU A 21 -4.61 5.02 31.36
C LEU A 21 -4.17 4.09 30.21
N GLY A 22 -5.14 3.47 29.55
CA GLY A 22 -4.94 2.93 28.22
C GLY A 22 -4.68 4.09 27.26
N VAL A 23 -3.45 4.23 26.78
CA VAL A 23 -3.14 5.06 25.62
C VAL A 23 -3.88 4.47 24.42
N VAL A 24 -5.05 5.01 24.12
CA VAL A 24 -5.75 4.75 22.86
C VAL A 24 -4.98 5.51 21.79
N THR A 25 -4.00 4.85 21.16
CA THR A 25 -3.40 5.36 19.93
C THR A 25 -4.50 5.34 18.88
N ALA A 26 -5.10 6.50 18.61
CA ALA A 26 -5.96 6.68 17.45
C ALA A 26 -5.17 6.22 16.21
N PRO A 27 -5.78 5.46 15.27
CA PRO A 27 -5.11 5.18 14.01
C PRO A 27 -4.83 6.53 13.34
N SER A 28 -3.55 6.78 13.03
CA SER A 28 -3.13 7.94 12.24
C SER A 28 -3.99 8.00 10.97
N ALA A 29 -4.43 9.19 10.58
CA ALA A 29 -5.30 9.40 9.42
C ALA A 29 -4.74 8.80 8.11
N ALA A 30 -3.44 8.49 8.07
CA ALA A 30 -2.76 7.78 6.98
C ALA A 30 -3.19 6.31 6.81
N ALA A 31 -3.76 5.66 7.83
CA ALA A 31 -4.20 4.26 7.76
C ALA A 31 -5.70 4.09 7.42
N ALA A 32 -6.48 5.18 7.47
CA ALA A 32 -7.94 5.13 7.34
C ALA A 32 -8.45 4.90 5.92
N ASP A 33 -7.61 5.15 4.90
CA ASP A 33 -7.97 4.97 3.48
C ASP A 33 -7.37 3.70 2.87
N LEU A 34 -6.67 2.88 3.65
CA LEU A 34 -6.13 1.61 3.14
C LEU A 34 -7.27 0.64 2.84
N VAL A 35 -7.22 0.04 1.66
CA VAL A 35 -8.22 -0.93 1.21
C VAL A 35 -7.56 -2.27 0.90
N GLY A 36 -8.21 -3.35 1.27
CA GLY A 36 -7.72 -4.69 0.98
C GLY A 36 -7.69 -5.57 2.22
N PRO A 37 -7.97 -6.87 2.06
CA PRO A 37 -8.06 -7.81 3.18
C PRO A 37 -6.70 -8.00 3.88
N GLY A 38 -5.58 -7.77 3.19
CA GLY A 38 -4.23 -7.91 3.75
C GLY A 38 -3.68 -6.63 4.37
N CYS A 39 -4.36 -5.48 4.29
CA CYS A 39 -3.84 -4.23 4.86
C CYS A 39 -3.77 -4.25 6.39
N SER A 40 -4.72 -4.90 7.07
CA SER A 40 -4.70 -5.03 8.52
C SER A 40 -3.53 -5.88 9.00
N ASP A 41 -3.28 -7.02 8.35
CA ASP A 41 -2.15 -7.89 8.67
C ASP A 41 -0.81 -7.23 8.34
N TYR A 42 -0.75 -6.53 7.20
CA TYR A 42 0.44 -5.78 6.81
C TYR A 42 0.76 -4.65 7.79
N ALA A 43 -0.26 -3.87 8.20
CA ALA A 43 -0.10 -2.81 9.21
C ALA A 43 0.25 -3.39 10.59
N ALA A 44 -0.29 -4.56 10.96
CA ALA A 44 0.08 -5.26 12.18
C ALA A 44 1.53 -5.79 12.15
N ALA A 45 1.98 -6.26 10.98
CA ALA A 45 3.36 -6.70 10.77
C ALA A 45 4.35 -5.54 10.70
N HIS A 46 3.92 -4.36 10.23
CA HIS A 46 4.73 -3.15 10.10
C HIS A 46 4.04 -1.95 10.76
N PRO A 47 3.89 -1.96 12.11
CA PRO A 47 3.18 -0.89 12.81
C PRO A 47 3.94 0.44 12.77
N ASN A 48 5.27 0.39 12.72
CA ASN A 48 6.15 1.56 12.61
C ASN A 48 7.38 1.24 11.75
N GLY A 49 8.02 2.28 11.22
CA GLY A 49 9.27 2.18 10.46
C GLY A 49 9.12 2.51 8.97
N PRO A 50 10.21 2.34 8.19
CA PRO A 50 10.27 2.78 6.79
C PRO A 50 9.39 1.96 5.83
N ALA A 51 8.95 0.77 6.26
CA ALA A 51 8.01 -0.08 5.54
C ALA A 51 6.56 0.14 5.96
N SER A 52 6.29 0.93 7.00
CA SER A 52 4.92 1.27 7.40
C SER A 52 4.30 2.27 6.45
N VAL A 53 2.97 2.33 6.40
CA VAL A 53 2.26 3.29 5.54
C VAL A 53 2.66 4.75 5.79
N GLU A 54 2.93 5.11 7.05
CA GLU A 54 3.41 6.45 7.40
C GLU A 54 4.85 6.68 6.93
N GLY A 55 5.73 5.70 7.08
CA GLY A 55 7.11 5.77 6.58
C GLY A 55 7.18 5.83 5.06
N MET A 56 6.33 5.06 4.38
CA MET A 56 6.18 5.05 2.93
C MET A 56 5.68 6.39 2.39
N SER A 57 4.80 7.09 3.12
CA SER A 57 4.32 8.43 2.76
C SER A 57 5.40 9.49 2.74
N GLN A 58 6.50 9.31 3.50
CA GLN A 58 7.58 10.29 3.61
C GLN A 58 8.66 10.11 2.55
N VAL A 59 8.65 8.99 1.83
CA VAL A 59 9.70 8.64 0.86
C VAL A 59 9.11 8.42 -0.54
N PRO A 60 9.93 8.55 -1.60
CA PRO A 60 9.49 8.25 -2.94
C PRO A 60 9.09 6.78 -3.12
N VAL A 61 8.22 6.50 -4.08
CA VAL A 61 7.66 5.14 -4.27
C VAL A 61 8.71 4.06 -4.48
N ALA A 62 9.82 4.38 -5.16
CA ALA A 62 10.89 3.43 -5.36
C ALA A 62 11.56 3.05 -4.02
N VAL A 63 11.79 4.03 -3.15
CA VAL A 63 12.35 3.81 -1.81
C VAL A 63 11.33 3.08 -0.91
N ALA A 64 10.06 3.47 -0.98
CA ALA A 64 8.98 2.82 -0.26
C ALA A 64 8.86 1.33 -0.63
N ALA A 65 8.94 1.00 -1.91
CA ALA A 65 8.95 -0.39 -2.38
C ALA A 65 10.22 -1.14 -1.96
N SER A 66 11.37 -0.45 -1.92
CA SER A 66 12.64 -1.02 -1.49
C SER A 66 12.66 -1.41 -0.01
N ASN A 67 11.97 -0.63 0.82
CA ASN A 67 11.86 -0.91 2.26
C ASN A 67 10.96 -2.11 2.56
N ASN A 68 10.20 -2.58 1.57
CA ASN A 68 9.25 -3.66 1.73
C ASN A 68 9.83 -5.00 1.29
N PRO A 69 10.01 -5.96 2.23
CA PRO A 69 10.58 -7.26 1.90
C PRO A 69 9.72 -8.01 0.89
N ALA A 70 8.39 -7.86 0.96
CA ALA A 70 7.43 -8.49 0.05
C ALA A 70 7.41 -7.89 -1.37
N LEU A 71 8.14 -6.79 -1.62
CA LEU A 71 8.27 -6.12 -2.92
C LEU A 71 9.72 -6.15 -3.43
N SER A 72 10.57 -6.98 -2.83
CA SER A 72 12.00 -7.01 -3.12
C SER A 72 12.30 -7.41 -4.58
N THR A 73 11.54 -8.35 -5.15
CA THR A 73 11.66 -8.75 -6.56
C THR A 73 11.30 -7.61 -7.51
N LEU A 74 10.21 -6.89 -7.21
CA LEU A 74 9.79 -5.74 -8.00
C LEU A 74 10.80 -4.59 -7.92
N THR A 75 11.31 -4.28 -6.73
CA THR A 75 12.36 -3.28 -6.55
C THR A 75 13.59 -3.63 -7.38
N SER A 76 13.98 -4.91 -7.38
CA SER A 76 15.10 -5.38 -8.20
C SER A 76 14.85 -5.19 -9.69
N ALA A 77 13.61 -5.38 -10.15
CA ALA A 77 13.23 -5.12 -11.53
C ALA A 77 13.25 -3.63 -11.89
N LEU A 78 12.78 -2.76 -11.00
CA LEU A 78 12.75 -1.30 -11.21
C LEU A 78 14.14 -0.67 -11.17
N SER A 79 15.01 -1.14 -10.27
CA SER A 79 16.36 -0.60 -10.07
C SER A 79 17.40 -1.17 -11.03
N GLY A 80 16.97 -1.97 -12.01
CA GLY A 80 17.86 -2.63 -12.97
C GLY A 80 18.73 -3.75 -12.40
N LYS A 81 18.47 -4.21 -11.17
CA LYS A 81 19.15 -5.41 -10.62
C LYS A 81 18.70 -6.68 -11.32
N LEU A 82 17.44 -6.75 -11.75
CA LEU A 82 16.92 -7.87 -12.53
C LEU A 82 17.40 -7.82 -13.98
N ASN A 83 17.42 -6.61 -14.56
CA ASN A 83 17.93 -6.36 -15.90
C ASN A 83 18.62 -4.97 -15.95
N PRO A 84 19.93 -4.90 -16.19
CA PRO A 84 20.67 -3.63 -16.13
C PRO A 84 20.25 -2.62 -17.20
N ASN A 85 19.50 -3.03 -18.21
CA ASN A 85 19.00 -2.16 -19.27
C ASN A 85 17.70 -1.43 -18.88
N VAL A 86 17.14 -1.70 -17.70
CA VAL A 86 15.87 -1.12 -17.26
C VAL A 86 16.07 -0.42 -15.91
N ASN A 87 16.00 0.91 -15.90
CA ASN A 87 15.99 1.70 -14.67
C ASN A 87 14.80 2.66 -14.69
N LEU A 88 13.81 2.40 -13.85
CA LEU A 88 12.59 3.21 -13.72
C LEU A 88 12.54 3.95 -12.38
N VAL A 89 13.55 3.81 -11.51
CA VAL A 89 13.58 4.47 -10.19
C VAL A 89 13.51 5.98 -10.35
N ASP A 90 14.34 6.56 -11.22
CA ASP A 90 14.35 8.00 -11.49
C ASP A 90 13.04 8.47 -12.10
N THR A 91 12.48 7.74 -13.06
CA THR A 91 11.20 8.06 -13.69
C THR A 91 10.07 8.08 -12.66
N LEU A 92 10.01 7.04 -11.82
CA LEU A 92 9.01 6.93 -10.78
C LEU A 92 9.16 8.00 -9.71
N ASN A 93 10.36 8.51 -9.45
CA ASN A 93 10.57 9.58 -8.46
C ASN A 93 10.19 10.98 -8.99
N ASN A 94 10.23 11.20 -10.30
CA ASN A 94 10.01 12.53 -10.91
C ASN A 94 8.54 12.83 -11.25
N GLY A 95 7.58 11.95 -10.92
CA GLY A 95 6.18 12.14 -11.31
C GLY A 95 5.18 11.55 -10.33
N GLN A 96 3.91 11.88 -10.60
CA GLN A 96 2.77 11.34 -9.87
C GLN A 96 2.26 10.06 -10.51
N TYR A 97 2.32 8.96 -9.77
CA TYR A 97 1.97 7.64 -10.29
C TYR A 97 1.10 6.84 -9.33
N THR A 98 0.39 5.86 -9.86
CA THR A 98 -0.23 4.78 -9.13
C THR A 98 0.49 3.51 -9.54
N VAL A 99 1.14 2.86 -8.57
CA VAL A 99 1.97 1.68 -8.80
C VAL A 99 1.25 0.47 -8.26
N PHE A 100 0.87 -0.43 -9.17
CA PHE A 100 0.38 -1.76 -8.84
C PHE A 100 1.58 -2.66 -8.60
N ALA A 101 1.91 -2.92 -7.35
CA ALA A 101 3.11 -3.64 -6.96
C ALA A 101 2.78 -5.13 -6.72
N PRO A 102 3.12 -6.05 -7.63
CA PRO A 102 3.05 -7.48 -7.34
C PRO A 102 3.95 -7.85 -6.17
N THR A 103 3.37 -8.61 -5.24
CA THR A 103 4.11 -9.21 -4.12
C THR A 103 5.03 -10.33 -4.60
N ASP A 104 6.03 -10.72 -3.82
CA ASP A 104 6.89 -11.87 -4.14
C ASP A 104 6.09 -13.16 -4.34
N ALA A 105 4.95 -13.32 -3.65
CA ALA A 105 4.02 -14.41 -3.88
C ALA A 105 3.40 -14.39 -5.29
N ALA A 106 3.16 -13.21 -5.85
CA ALA A 106 2.71 -13.02 -7.22
C ALA A 106 3.77 -13.46 -8.23
N PHE A 107 5.05 -13.10 -7.98
CA PHE A 107 6.16 -13.54 -8.80
C PHE A 107 6.38 -15.06 -8.70
N GLY A 108 6.18 -15.65 -7.51
CA GLY A 108 6.26 -17.10 -7.32
C GLY A 108 5.20 -17.91 -8.09
N LYS A 109 4.10 -17.28 -8.51
CA LYS A 109 3.10 -17.91 -9.40
C LYS A 109 3.53 -17.94 -10.87
N LEU A 110 4.50 -17.12 -11.26
CA LEU A 110 5.00 -17.10 -12.63
C LEU A 110 5.92 -18.32 -12.87
N PRO A 111 5.86 -18.94 -14.06
CA PRO A 111 6.79 -19.99 -14.40
C PRO A 111 8.22 -19.41 -14.48
N ALA A 112 9.22 -20.20 -14.08
CA ALA A 112 10.62 -19.79 -14.08
C ALA A 112 11.08 -19.28 -15.46
N GLN A 113 10.56 -19.88 -16.53
CA GLN A 113 10.82 -19.46 -17.91
C GLN A 113 10.41 -18.00 -18.17
N THR A 114 9.29 -17.54 -17.62
CA THR A 114 8.88 -16.13 -17.73
C THR A 114 9.83 -15.24 -16.94
N ILE A 115 10.23 -15.64 -15.73
CA ILE A 115 11.20 -14.85 -14.96
C ILE A 115 12.55 -14.73 -15.68
N ASP A 116 13.03 -15.80 -16.31
CA ASP A 116 14.26 -15.74 -17.11
C ASP A 116 14.08 -14.89 -18.37
N GLN A 117 12.93 -14.96 -19.04
CA GLN A 117 12.60 -14.04 -20.13
C GLN A 117 12.62 -12.57 -19.66
N LEU A 118 12.10 -12.25 -18.47
CA LEU A 118 12.15 -10.89 -17.92
C LEU A 118 13.57 -10.40 -17.67
N LYS A 119 14.51 -11.30 -17.35
CA LYS A 119 15.93 -10.97 -17.17
C LYS A 119 16.63 -10.74 -18.51
N THR A 120 16.24 -11.45 -19.57
CA THR A 120 16.88 -11.33 -20.89
C THR A 120 16.24 -10.26 -21.77
N ASP A 121 14.92 -10.14 -21.76
CA ASP A 121 14.14 -9.20 -22.56
C ASP A 121 13.85 -7.91 -21.80
N SER A 122 14.71 -6.91 -22.00
CA SER A 122 14.55 -5.57 -21.42
C SER A 122 13.29 -4.85 -21.93
N ASN A 123 12.92 -5.05 -23.20
CA ASN A 123 11.69 -4.47 -23.77
C ASN A 123 10.43 -5.05 -23.11
N LEU A 124 10.40 -6.35 -22.89
CA LEU A 124 9.29 -7.02 -22.22
C LEU A 124 9.19 -6.60 -20.77
N LEU A 125 10.32 -6.58 -20.05
CA LEU A 125 10.37 -6.13 -18.66
C LEU A 125 9.90 -4.68 -18.53
N THR A 126 10.38 -3.78 -19.39
CA THR A 126 9.97 -2.37 -19.39
C THR A 126 8.47 -2.24 -19.66
N SER A 127 7.93 -3.00 -20.62
CA SER A 127 6.50 -3.00 -20.90
C SER A 127 5.67 -3.48 -19.71
N ILE A 128 6.11 -4.53 -19.02
CA ILE A 128 5.41 -5.04 -17.83
C ILE A 128 5.50 -4.04 -16.67
N LEU A 129 6.68 -3.47 -16.40
CA LEU A 129 6.85 -2.48 -15.34
C LEU A 129 6.01 -1.23 -15.62
N THR A 130 6.00 -0.74 -16.85
CA THR A 130 5.18 0.41 -17.24
C THR A 130 3.69 0.09 -17.30
N TYR A 131 3.29 -1.18 -17.45
CA TYR A 131 1.89 -1.62 -17.36
C TYR A 131 1.38 -1.62 -15.90
N HIS A 132 2.27 -1.85 -14.94
CA HIS A 132 1.95 -1.72 -13.52
C HIS A 132 1.89 -0.27 -13.04
N VAL A 133 2.31 0.68 -13.88
CA VAL A 133 2.38 2.11 -13.54
C VAL A 133 1.28 2.85 -14.29
N VAL A 134 0.38 3.47 -13.54
CA VAL A 134 -0.64 4.36 -14.08
C VAL A 134 -0.25 5.80 -13.75
N PRO A 135 -0.22 6.73 -14.71
CA PRO A 135 -0.01 8.14 -14.42
C PRO A 135 -1.17 8.71 -13.60
N GLY A 136 -0.83 9.49 -12.57
CA GLY A 136 -1.77 10.09 -11.61
C GLY A 136 -1.87 9.33 -10.29
N GLN A 137 -2.25 10.03 -9.23
CA GLN A 137 -2.50 9.45 -7.91
C GLN A 137 -3.98 9.12 -7.76
N LEU A 138 -4.31 7.84 -7.92
CA LEU A 138 -5.67 7.35 -7.77
C LEU A 138 -5.86 6.85 -6.35
N SER A 139 -6.81 7.46 -5.64
CA SER A 139 -7.26 6.96 -4.35
C SER A 139 -8.11 5.70 -4.51
N PRO A 140 -8.22 4.85 -3.49
CA PRO A 140 -9.04 3.63 -3.53
C PRO A 140 -10.49 3.84 -3.94
N ALA A 141 -11.04 5.01 -3.61
CA ALA A 141 -12.39 5.39 -4.00
C ALA A 141 -12.52 5.76 -5.51
N ARG A 142 -11.42 6.15 -6.17
CA ARG A 142 -11.38 6.60 -7.58
C ARG A 142 -10.58 5.69 -8.51
N VAL A 143 -9.88 4.71 -7.96
CA VAL A 143 -9.08 3.77 -8.74
C VAL A 143 -9.95 2.74 -9.45
N ALA A 144 -11.21 2.53 -9.04
CA ALA A 144 -12.15 1.68 -9.76
C ALA A 144 -12.47 2.28 -11.14
N GLY A 145 -12.44 1.44 -12.18
CA GLY A 145 -12.62 1.86 -13.58
C GLY A 145 -11.48 1.41 -14.50
N SER A 146 -11.52 1.89 -15.74
CA SER A 146 -10.47 1.62 -16.73
C SER A 146 -9.48 2.78 -16.74
N HIS A 147 -8.19 2.49 -16.53
CA HIS A 147 -7.12 3.48 -16.48
C HIS A 147 -6.05 3.16 -17.52
N LYS A 148 -5.58 4.18 -18.23
CA LYS A 148 -4.50 4.02 -19.20
C LYS A 148 -3.16 3.98 -18.48
N THR A 149 -2.38 2.93 -18.68
CA THR A 149 -1.04 2.76 -18.09
C THR A 149 0.01 3.55 -18.87
N VAL A 150 1.22 3.69 -18.32
CA VAL A 150 2.35 4.31 -19.01
C VAL A 150 2.76 3.50 -20.26
N GLN A 151 2.57 2.18 -20.22
CA GLN A 151 2.82 1.30 -21.38
C GLN A 151 1.89 1.62 -22.56
N GLY A 152 0.69 2.13 -22.29
CA GLY A 152 -0.31 2.49 -23.30
C GLY A 152 -1.57 1.64 -23.26
N ALA A 153 -1.48 0.39 -22.77
CA ALA A 153 -2.64 -0.47 -22.55
C ALA A 153 -3.45 -0.02 -21.32
N ASN A 154 -4.74 -0.38 -21.32
CA ASN A 154 -5.62 -0.08 -20.19
C ASN A 154 -5.54 -1.18 -19.12
N VAL A 155 -5.52 -0.77 -17.86
CA VAL A 155 -5.74 -1.63 -16.71
C VAL A 155 -7.16 -1.40 -16.21
N THR A 156 -7.92 -2.48 -16.02
CA THR A 156 -9.28 -2.40 -15.51
C THR A 156 -9.28 -2.77 -14.05
N VAL A 157 -9.71 -1.85 -13.21
CA VAL A 157 -9.86 -2.06 -11.77
C VAL A 157 -11.34 -2.21 -11.48
N THR A 158 -11.71 -3.30 -10.83
CA THR A 158 -13.10 -3.63 -10.48
C THR A 158 -13.25 -3.84 -8.99
N GLY A 159 -14.47 -3.72 -8.49
CA GLY A 159 -14.75 -3.82 -7.06
C GLY A 159 -14.49 -2.52 -6.30
N GLN A 160 -14.66 -2.59 -4.98
CA GLN A 160 -14.54 -1.45 -4.08
C GLN A 160 -14.11 -1.94 -2.68
N GLY A 161 -13.34 -1.12 -1.97
CA GLY A 161 -12.84 -1.45 -0.64
C GLY A 161 -12.04 -2.75 -0.63
N ASN A 162 -12.41 -3.69 0.23
CA ASN A 162 -11.70 -4.97 0.38
C ASN A 162 -11.91 -5.95 -0.77
N GLY A 163 -12.86 -5.68 -1.68
CA GLY A 163 -13.13 -6.50 -2.86
C GLY A 163 -12.48 -6.00 -4.14
N LEU A 164 -11.56 -5.04 -4.04
CA LEU A 164 -10.91 -4.41 -5.18
C LEU A 164 -10.00 -5.42 -5.90
N LYS A 165 -10.11 -5.46 -7.22
CA LYS A 165 -9.34 -6.34 -8.11
C LYS A 165 -8.80 -5.53 -9.27
N VAL A 166 -7.54 -5.77 -9.60
CA VAL A 166 -6.86 -5.13 -10.70
C VAL A 166 -6.73 -6.17 -11.80
N ASN A 167 -7.60 -6.08 -12.81
CA ASN A 167 -7.77 -7.07 -13.85
C ASN A 167 -8.09 -8.46 -13.25
N ASN A 168 -7.20 -9.44 -13.37
CA ASN A 168 -7.31 -10.75 -12.72
C ASN A 168 -6.56 -10.86 -11.37
N ALA A 169 -5.87 -9.81 -10.95
CA ALA A 169 -5.14 -9.77 -9.70
C ALA A 169 -6.04 -9.33 -8.54
N GLY A 170 -6.02 -10.08 -7.45
CA GLY A 170 -6.60 -9.68 -6.17
C GLY A 170 -5.75 -8.59 -5.52
N LEU A 171 -6.41 -7.59 -4.96
CA LEU A 171 -5.74 -6.61 -4.11
C LEU A 171 -5.42 -7.25 -2.76
N VAL A 172 -4.14 -7.23 -2.38
CA VAL A 172 -3.69 -7.63 -1.04
C VAL A 172 -3.84 -6.44 -0.10
N CYS A 173 -3.18 -5.34 -0.45
CA CYS A 173 -3.29 -4.08 0.27
C CYS A 173 -3.07 -2.92 -0.67
N GLY A 174 -3.94 -1.92 -0.67
CA GLY A 174 -3.83 -0.76 -1.54
C GLY A 174 -4.26 0.52 -0.89
N GLY A 175 -4.02 1.62 -1.61
CA GLY A 175 -4.25 2.95 -1.07
C GLY A 175 -3.13 3.43 -0.16
N VAL A 176 -1.94 2.82 -0.20
CA VAL A 176 -0.78 3.29 0.57
C VAL A 176 -0.21 4.53 -0.12
N PRO A 177 -0.35 5.74 0.44
CA PRO A 177 0.23 6.92 -0.17
C PRO A 177 1.76 6.92 0.03
N THR A 178 2.48 7.31 -1.01
CA THR A 178 3.91 7.64 -0.93
C THR A 178 4.11 9.12 -1.22
N ALA A 179 5.34 9.63 -1.09
CA ALA A 179 5.63 11.04 -1.30
C ALA A 179 5.19 11.54 -2.68
N ASN A 180 5.22 10.66 -3.69
CA ASN A 180 4.92 11.01 -5.08
C ASN A 180 3.98 10.02 -5.77
N ALA A 181 3.57 8.92 -5.13
CA ALA A 181 2.76 7.89 -5.78
C ALA A 181 1.72 7.28 -4.83
N THR A 182 0.93 6.34 -5.32
CA THR A 182 0.07 5.49 -4.49
C THR A 182 0.36 4.03 -4.82
N VAL A 183 0.63 3.23 -3.80
CA VAL A 183 0.99 1.81 -3.95
C VAL A 183 -0.22 0.93 -3.72
N TYR A 184 -0.41 -0.03 -4.62
CA TYR A 184 -1.41 -1.08 -4.57
C TYR A 184 -0.73 -2.44 -4.71
N MET A 185 -0.56 -3.12 -3.58
CA MET A 185 -0.03 -4.47 -3.53
C MET A 185 -1.04 -5.48 -4.07
N ILE A 186 -0.61 -6.25 -5.07
CA ILE A 186 -1.44 -7.26 -5.72
C ILE A 186 -0.83 -8.65 -5.60
N ASP A 187 -1.67 -9.68 -5.67
CA ASP A 187 -1.27 -11.08 -5.50
C ASP A 187 -0.89 -11.77 -6.83
N THR A 188 -1.00 -11.06 -7.96
CA THR A 188 -0.77 -11.60 -9.31
C THR A 188 -0.07 -10.56 -10.17
N VAL A 189 0.92 -10.96 -10.98
CA VAL A 189 1.63 -10.05 -11.89
C VAL A 189 0.75 -9.72 -13.10
N LEU A 190 0.61 -8.43 -13.41
CA LEU A 190 -0.15 -7.95 -14.56
C LEU A 190 0.69 -8.03 -15.83
N MET A 191 0.21 -8.76 -16.83
CA MET A 191 0.83 -8.79 -18.15
C MET A 191 0.06 -7.88 -19.10
N PRO A 192 0.75 -7.03 -19.88
CA PRO A 192 0.09 -6.20 -20.89
C PRO A 192 -0.55 -7.10 -21.96
N PRO A 193 -1.78 -6.81 -22.41
CA PRO A 193 -2.36 -7.50 -23.56
C PRO A 193 -1.54 -7.19 -24.82
N ALA A 194 -1.25 -8.24 -25.60
CA ALA A 194 -0.48 -8.16 -26.85
C ALA A 194 -1.25 -7.46 -27.98
#